data_AF-X0TY96-F1
#
_entry.id   AF-X0TY96-F1
#
_cell.length_a   1.000
_cell.length_b   1.000
_cell.length_c   1.000
_cell.angle_alpha   90.00
_cell.angle_beta   90.00
_cell.angle_gamma   90.00
#
_symmetry.space_group_name_H-M   'P 1'
#
loop_
_entity.id
_entity.type
_entity.pdbx_description
1 polymer ?
#
loop_
_entity_poly.entity_id
_entity_poly.type
_entity_poly.pdbx_seq_one_letter_code
_entity_poly.pdbx_strand_id
1 'polypeptide(L)' 'MQSRGRPIRVFYAFDPWRQAVLLLAGDKTGDERFYETFVPKAEAIWQQYLAEEETKRG' A
#
# COMPACT_ATOMS: atom_id res chain seq x y z
N MET A 1 -14.77 -11.58 -2.69
CA MET A 1 -14.33 -11.76 -1.29
C MET A 1 -15.15 -10.83 -0.42
N GLN A 2 -16.17 -11.35 0.26
CA GLN A 2 -17.07 -10.57 1.11
C GLN A 2 -16.79 -10.96 2.56
N SER A 3 -15.94 -10.17 3.21
CA SER A 3 -15.68 -10.25 4.64
C SER A 3 -16.91 -9.73 5.39
N ARG A 4 -17.36 -10.48 6.40
CA ARG A 4 -18.51 -10.27 7.29
C ARG A 4 -18.57 -8.85 7.91
N GLY A 5 -18.88 -7.83 7.12
CA GLY A 5 -19.00 -6.44 7.57
C GLY A 5 -17.69 -5.69 7.81
N ARG A 6 -16.52 -6.28 7.51
CA ARG A 6 -15.20 -5.63 7.70
C ARG A 6 -14.39 -5.53 6.41
N PRO A 7 -14.57 -4.49 5.59
CA PRO A 7 -13.80 -4.32 4.36
C PRO A 7 -12.34 -3.99 4.67
N ILE A 8 -11.46 -4.99 4.51
CA ILE A 8 -10.01 -4.75 4.43
C ILE A 8 -9.70 -4.09 3.09
N ARG A 9 -8.96 -2.98 3.13
CA ARG A 9 -8.44 -2.29 1.95
C ARG A 9 -6.94 -2.50 1.87
N VAL A 10 -6.50 -2.90 0.69
CA VAL A 10 -5.09 -3.17 0.37
C VAL A 10 -4.62 -2.06 -0.56
N PHE A 11 -3.45 -1.49 -0.25
CA PHE A 11 -2.72 -0.56 -1.10
C PHE A 11 -1.61 -1.32 -1.79
N TYR A 12 -1.57 -1.21 -3.11
CA TYR A 12 -0.57 -1.86 -3.94
C TYR A 12 -0.20 -0.95 -5.11
N ALA A 13 1.01 -1.14 -5.64
CA ALA A 13 1.49 -0.46 -6.84
C ALA A 13 2.17 -1.46 -7.76
N PHE A 14 2.27 -1.12 -9.05
CA PHE A 14 3.16 -1.82 -9.96
C PHE A 14 4.49 -1.08 -10.01
N ASP A 15 5.58 -1.80 -9.81
CA ASP A 15 6.92 -1.24 -9.95
C ASP A 15 7.29 -0.96 -11.41
N PRO A 16 8.40 -0.23 -11.66
CA PRO A 16 8.90 0.01 -13.01
C PRO A 16 9.19 -1.27 -13.82
N TRP A 17 9.38 -2.41 -13.14
CA TRP A 17 9.62 -3.74 -13.71
C TRP A 17 8.34 -4.60 -13.77
N ARG A 18 7.17 -3.96 -13.64
CA ARG A 18 5.83 -4.55 -13.77
C ARG A 18 5.52 -5.63 -12.72
N GLN A 19 6.20 -5.63 -11.58
CA GLN A 19 5.88 -6.48 -10.43
C GLN A 19 4.82 -5.80 -9.56
N ALA A 20 3.85 -6.57 -9.07
CA ALA A 20 2.89 -6.08 -8.11
C ALA A 20 3.51 -6.05 -6.71
N VAL A 21 3.51 -4.88 -6.06
CA VAL A 21 4.06 -4.67 -4.72
C VAL A 21 2.90 -4.36 -3.78
N LEU A 22 2.72 -5.19 -2.76
CA LEU A 22 1.78 -4.92 -1.68
C LEU A 22 2.45 -3.98 -0.67
N LEU A 23 1.87 -2.79 -0.48
CA LEU A 23 2.45 -1.77 0.38
C LEU A 23 1.95 -1.94 1.82
N LEU A 24 0.63 -1.94 2.00
CA LEU A 24 -0.02 -2.09 3.30
C LEU A 24 -1.50 -2.42 3.15
N ALA A 25 -2.11 -2.91 4.23
CA ALA A 25 -3.54 -3.17 4.30
C ALA A 25 -4.11 -2.73 5.65
N GLY A 26 -5.39 -2.37 5.68
CA GLY A 26 -6.08 -1.98 6.89
C GLY A 26 -7.58 -2.21 6.84
N ASP A 27 -8.18 -2.32 8.01
CA ASP A 27 -9.64 -2.33 8.16
C ASP A 27 -10.19 -0.91 8.04
N LYS A 28 -11.04 -0.68 7.04
CA LYS A 28 -11.66 0.63 6.80
C LYS A 28 -12.94 0.84 7.61
N THR A 29 -13.47 -0.19 8.27
CA THR A 29 -14.83 -0.17 8.84
C THR A 29 -15.10 1.05 9.72
N GLY A 30 -15.98 1.94 9.26
CA GLY A 30 -16.40 3.13 10.01
C GLY A 30 -15.36 4.25 10.08
N ASP A 31 -14.22 4.14 9.40
CA ASP A 31 -13.17 5.17 9.40
C ASP A 31 -13.23 6.04 8.14
N GLU A 32 -13.75 7.26 8.30
CA GLU A 32 -13.82 8.27 7.23
C GLU A 32 -12.44 8.85 6.88
N ARG A 33 -11.51 8.88 7.85
CA ARG A 33 -10.13 9.39 7.67
C ARG A 33 -9.15 8.31 7.26
N PHE A 34 -9.64 7.11 6.95
CA PHE A 34 -8.83 5.96 6.58
C PHE A 34 -7.82 6.32 5.49
N TYR A 35 -8.26 6.95 4.39
CA TYR A 35 -7.36 7.30 3.30
C TYR A 35 -6.41 8.45 3.65
N GLU A 36 -6.87 9.45 4.41
CA GLU A 36 -6.01 10.55 4.89
C GLU A 36 -4.83 10.02 5.73
N THR A 37 -5.05 8.92 6.46
CA THR A 37 -4.01 8.28 7.29
C THR A 37 -3.19 7.24 6.53
N PHE A 38 -3.82 6.45 5.65
CA PHE A 38 -3.18 5.32 4.99
C PHE A 38 -2.43 5.70 3.72
N VAL A 39 -2.87 6.73 2.97
CA VAL A 39 -2.21 7.19 1.75
C VAL A 39 -0.78 7.68 2.05
N PRO A 40 -0.54 8.60 3.02
CA PRO A 40 0.82 9.07 3.30
C PRO A 40 1.75 7.95 3.79
N LYS A 41 1.20 6.95 4.50
CA LYS A 41 1.95 5.76 4.91
C LYS A 41 2.34 4.90 3.71
N ALA A 42 1.41 4.68 2.78
CA ALA A 42 1.68 3.92 1.56
C ALA A 42 2.72 4.63 0.69
N GLU A 43 2.66 5.95 0.59
CA GLU A 43 3.66 6.77 -0.11
C GLU A 43 5.04 6.64 0.53
N ALA A 44 5.15 6.72 1.86
CA ALA A 44 6.43 6.56 2.55
C ALA A 44 7.05 5.16 2.32
N ILE A 45 6.24 4.10 2.41
CA ILE A 45 6.67 2.72 2.11
C ILE A 45 7.09 2.61 0.64
N TRP A 46 6.37 3.25 -0.27
CA TRP A 46 6.69 3.25 -1.69
C TRP A 46 8.03 3.90 -2.00
N GLN A 47 8.31 5.07 -1.42
CA GLN A 47 9.59 5.76 -1.61
C GLN A 47 10.76 4.92 -1.07
N GLN A 48 10.58 4.30 0.10
CA GLN A 48 11.59 3.39 0.65
C GLN A 48 11.83 2.19 -0.28
N TYR A 49 10.76 1.56 -0.76
CA TYR A 49 10.85 0.43 -1.69
C TYR A 49 11.63 0.81 -2.97
N LEU A 50 11.34 1.97 -3.57
CA LEU A 50 12.04 2.42 -4.77
C LEU A 50 13.54 2.65 -4.53
N ALA A 51 13.91 3.27 -3.41
CA ALA A 51 15.32 3.49 -3.06
C ALA A 51 16.08 2.17 -2.85
N GLU A 52 15.44 1.18 -2.22
CA GLU A 52 16.00 -0.15 -2.05
C GLU A 52 16.15 -0.88 -3.39
N GLU A 53 15.16 -0.80 -4.28
CA GLU A 53 15.23 -1.45 -5.60
C GLU A 53 16.25 -0.80 -6.53
N GLU A 54 16.41 0.52 -6.49
CA GLU A 54 17.46 1.23 -7.24
C GLU A 54 18.84 0.75 -6.78
N THR A 55 19.06 0.64 -5.47
CA THR A 55 20.32 0.14 -4.90
C THR A 55 20.62 -1.32 -5.28
N LYS A 56 19.61 -2.18 -5.34
CA LYS A 56 19.80 -3.62 -5.68
C LYS A 56 20.09 -3.84 -7.16
N ARG A 57 19.69 -2.91 -8.02
CA ARG A 57 19.71 -3.08 -9.49
C ARG A 57 20.75 -2.21 -10.20
N GLY A 58 21.29 -1.20 -9.53
CA GLY A 58 22.51 -0.50 -9.93
C GLY A 58 23.75 -1.34 -9.68
#